data_AF-A0A2N0ZUF3-F1
#
_entry.id   AF-A0A2N0ZUF3-F1
#
_cell.length_a   1.000
_cell.length_b   1.000
_cell.length_c   1.000
_cell.angle_alpha   90.00
_cell.angle_beta   90.00
_cell.angle_gamma   90.00
#
_symmetry.space_group_name_H-M   'P 1'
#
loop_
_entity.id
_entity.type
_entity.pdbx_description
1 polymer ?
#
loop_
_entity_poly.entity_id
_entity_poly.type
_entity_poly.pdbx_seq_one_letter_code
_entity_poly.pdbx_strand_id
1 'polypeptide(L)'
;MIPSIAEQHIHQVLTKKMSIQSFEQWLYEDNVLESSNPDLYLELISFDYSSEDSFKDYYDSFARYVHFYKFEADRITEYLNSIINRDEGCGDAIHEMYHLYHDNYKFLERLGMAYGVRLTDYDTSIPNDELNDILDDFYPEIISNAKNVLGWLEEGKIVFKGQDNSDSVFEYDDLRSEAEILQGNA
;
A
#
# COMPACT_ATOMS: atom_id res chain seq x y z
N MET A 1 -2.06 3.02 -24.05
CA MET A 1 -2.38 3.40 -22.66
C MET A 1 -3.12 2.22 -22.06
N ILE A 2 -2.70 1.71 -20.90
CA ILE A 2 -3.39 0.59 -20.26
C ILE A 2 -4.73 1.08 -19.67
N PRO A 3 -5.84 0.35 -19.84
CA PRO A 3 -7.10 0.66 -19.16
C PRO A 3 -6.95 0.56 -17.64
N SER A 4 -7.58 1.46 -16.87
CA SER A 4 -7.46 1.48 -15.41
C SER A 4 -7.85 0.16 -14.74
N ILE A 5 -8.88 -0.52 -15.24
CA ILE A 5 -9.31 -1.82 -14.72
C ILE A 5 -8.24 -2.91 -14.92
N ALA A 6 -7.56 -2.89 -16.06
CA ALA A 6 -6.48 -3.83 -16.36
C ALA A 6 -5.26 -3.57 -15.47
N GLU A 7 -4.88 -2.29 -15.34
CA GLU A 7 -3.79 -1.88 -14.46
C GLU A 7 -4.05 -2.28 -13.00
N GLN A 8 -5.29 -2.10 -12.51
CA GLN A 8 -5.71 -2.51 -11.17
C GLN A 8 -5.62 -4.02 -10.97
N HIS A 9 -6.12 -4.82 -11.91
CA HIS A 9 -6.05 -6.28 -11.80
C HIS A 9 -4.61 -6.79 -11.85
N ILE A 10 -3.76 -6.25 -12.72
CA ILE A 10 -2.33 -6.58 -12.76
C ILE A 10 -1.67 -6.23 -11.41
N HIS A 11 -1.96 -5.06 -10.84
CA HIS A 11 -1.48 -4.67 -9.52
C HIS A 11 -1.93 -5.64 -8.41
N GLN A 12 -3.20 -6.07 -8.42
CA GLN A 12 -3.73 -7.03 -7.45
C GLN A 12 -3.06 -8.40 -7.54
N VAL A 13 -2.70 -8.86 -8.74
CA VAL A 13 -1.93 -10.09 -8.93
C VAL A 13 -0.51 -9.93 -8.37
N LEU A 14 0.18 -8.84 -8.72
CA LEU A 14 1.54 -8.56 -8.24
C LEU A 14 1.62 -8.43 -6.71
N THR A 15 0.55 -7.93 -6.08
CA THR A 15 0.42 -7.82 -4.61
C THR A 15 -0.26 -9.03 -3.96
N LYS A 16 -0.53 -10.10 -4.72
CA LYS A 16 -1.16 -11.36 -4.27
C LYS A 16 -2.56 -11.19 -3.66
N LYS A 17 -3.22 -10.07 -3.92
CA LYS A 17 -4.64 -9.84 -3.57
C LYS A 17 -5.60 -10.56 -4.52
N MET A 18 -5.12 -10.90 -5.72
CA MET A 18 -5.82 -11.70 -6.72
C MET A 18 -4.90 -12.85 -7.14
N SER A 19 -5.45 -14.06 -7.29
CA SER A 19 -4.69 -15.17 -7.84
C SER A 19 -4.49 -15.00 -9.35
N ILE A 20 -3.40 -15.56 -9.87
CA ILE A 20 -3.11 -15.50 -11.30
C ILE A 20 -4.19 -16.20 -12.13
N GLN A 21 -4.84 -17.26 -11.61
CA GLN A 21 -5.94 -17.94 -12.29
C GLN A 21 -7.21 -17.07 -12.34
N SER A 22 -7.51 -16.32 -11.28
CA SER A 22 -8.63 -15.37 -11.31
C SER A 22 -8.39 -14.24 -12.31
N PHE A 23 -7.14 -13.81 -12.46
CA PHE A 23 -6.74 -12.85 -13.48
C PHE A 23 -6.89 -13.40 -14.90
N GLU A 24 -6.42 -14.62 -15.14
CA GLU A 24 -6.61 -15.31 -16.44
C GLU A 24 -8.10 -15.44 -16.79
N GLN A 25 -8.92 -15.87 -15.84
CA GLN A 25 -10.36 -15.98 -16.06
C GLN A 25 -10.97 -14.63 -16.46
N TRP A 26 -10.60 -13.56 -15.75
CA TRP A 26 -11.05 -12.21 -16.10
C TRP A 26 -10.62 -11.79 -17.51
N LEU A 27 -9.39 -12.09 -17.92
CA LEU A 27 -8.90 -11.77 -19.27
C LEU A 27 -9.76 -12.40 -20.37
N TYR A 28 -10.26 -13.62 -20.17
CA TYR A 28 -11.10 -14.29 -21.16
C TYR A 28 -12.57 -13.88 -21.13
N GLU A 29 -13.07 -13.44 -19.98
CA GLU A 29 -14.48 -13.04 -19.82
C GLU A 29 -14.75 -11.58 -20.22
N ASP A 30 -13.77 -10.71 -20.04
CA ASP A 30 -13.92 -9.27 -20.23
C ASP A 30 -13.21 -8.78 -21.51
N ASN A 31 -13.98 -8.18 -22.42
CA ASN A 31 -13.46 -7.70 -23.71
C ASN A 31 -12.86 -6.28 -23.66
N VAL A 32 -12.76 -5.65 -22.49
CA VAL A 32 -12.24 -4.29 -22.34
C VAL A 32 -10.82 -4.21 -22.88
N LEU A 33 -9.95 -5.16 -22.55
CA LEU A 33 -8.56 -5.19 -23.04
C LEU A 33 -8.49 -5.49 -24.54
N GLU A 34 -9.21 -6.50 -25.01
CA GLU A 34 -9.27 -6.85 -26.44
C GLU A 34 -9.72 -5.65 -27.30
N SER A 35 -10.67 -4.85 -26.79
CA SER A 35 -11.23 -3.71 -27.53
C SER A 35 -10.36 -2.45 -27.46
N SER A 36 -9.76 -2.18 -26.29
CA SER A 36 -9.08 -0.90 -26.03
C SER A 36 -7.55 -0.96 -26.23
N ASN A 37 -6.95 -2.14 -26.07
CA ASN A 37 -5.53 -2.36 -26.26
C ASN A 37 -5.26 -3.82 -26.73
N PRO A 38 -5.58 -4.14 -28.00
CA PRO A 38 -5.47 -5.50 -28.53
C PRO A 38 -4.06 -6.09 -28.42
N ASP A 39 -3.01 -5.29 -28.59
CA ASP A 39 -1.62 -5.76 -28.51
C ASP A 39 -1.28 -6.22 -27.09
N LEU A 40 -1.69 -5.46 -26.07
CA LEU A 40 -1.53 -5.84 -24.67
C LEU A 40 -2.36 -7.09 -24.33
N TYR A 41 -3.59 -7.18 -24.85
CA TYR A 41 -4.42 -8.36 -24.68
C TYR A 41 -3.74 -9.62 -25.22
N LEU A 42 -3.24 -9.57 -26.47
CA LEU A 42 -2.54 -10.67 -27.11
C LEU A 42 -1.28 -11.08 -26.36
N GLU A 43 -0.54 -10.12 -25.82
CA GLU A 43 0.60 -10.39 -24.96
C GLU A 43 0.18 -11.12 -23.68
N LEU A 44 -0.85 -10.62 -22.99
CA LEU A 44 -1.30 -11.19 -21.73
C LEU A 44 -1.82 -12.63 -21.90
N ILE A 45 -2.65 -12.90 -22.92
CA ILE A 45 -3.16 -14.27 -23.15
C ILE A 45 -2.07 -15.26 -23.61
N SER A 46 -0.86 -14.80 -23.95
CA SER A 46 0.26 -15.67 -24.33
C SER A 46 1.01 -16.26 -23.15
N PHE A 47 0.76 -15.77 -21.92
CA PHE A 47 1.40 -16.28 -20.72
C PHE A 47 0.86 -17.65 -20.30
N ASP A 48 1.73 -18.45 -19.67
CA ASP A 48 1.35 -19.71 -19.05
C ASP A 48 0.92 -19.49 -17.59
N TYR A 49 -0.40 -19.56 -17.39
CA TYR A 49 -1.08 -19.36 -16.11
C TYR A 49 -1.25 -20.63 -15.26
N SER A 50 -0.70 -21.76 -15.73
CA SER A 50 -0.93 -23.08 -15.11
C SER A 50 -0.34 -23.25 -13.70
N SER A 51 0.58 -22.39 -13.27
CA SER A 51 1.18 -22.45 -11.93
C SER A 51 1.54 -21.05 -11.40
N GLU A 52 1.61 -20.91 -10.07
CA GLU A 52 2.17 -19.68 -9.47
C GLU A 52 3.68 -19.57 -9.63
N ASP A 53 4.38 -20.71 -9.78
CA ASP A 53 5.83 -20.72 -9.96
C ASP A 53 6.23 -20.03 -11.28
N SER A 54 5.43 -20.17 -12.34
CA SER A 54 5.65 -19.46 -13.60
C SER A 54 5.42 -17.95 -13.47
N PHE A 55 4.62 -17.47 -12.51
CA PHE A 55 4.39 -16.05 -12.31
C PHE A 55 5.67 -15.29 -11.96
N LYS A 56 6.58 -15.93 -11.22
CA LYS A 56 7.86 -15.31 -10.86
C LYS A 56 8.69 -14.93 -12.10
N ASP A 57 8.61 -15.74 -13.15
CA ASP A 57 9.31 -15.51 -14.41
C ASP A 57 8.70 -14.35 -15.21
N TYR A 58 7.44 -14.00 -14.93
CA TYR A 58 6.70 -12.94 -15.62
C TYR A 58 6.45 -11.70 -14.78
N TYR A 59 6.93 -11.66 -13.53
CA TYR A 59 6.72 -10.54 -12.62
C TYR A 59 7.09 -9.20 -13.26
N ASP A 60 8.31 -9.08 -13.80
CA ASP A 60 8.80 -7.86 -14.44
C ASP A 60 7.96 -7.46 -15.67
N SER A 61 7.43 -8.46 -16.38
CA SER A 61 6.57 -8.25 -17.56
C SER A 61 5.20 -7.70 -17.17
N PHE A 62 4.70 -8.02 -15.98
CA PHE A 62 3.48 -7.47 -15.41
C PHE A 62 3.73 -6.09 -14.79
N ALA A 63 4.82 -5.97 -14.01
CA ALA A 63 5.17 -4.77 -13.27
C ALA A 63 5.34 -3.53 -14.17
N ARG A 64 5.88 -3.68 -15.38
CA ARG A 64 6.02 -2.58 -16.35
C ARG A 64 4.70 -1.90 -16.76
N TYR A 65 3.56 -2.55 -16.54
CA TYR A 65 2.25 -2.01 -16.87
C TYR A 65 1.57 -1.29 -15.71
N VAL A 66 2.16 -1.35 -14.51
CA VAL A 66 1.58 -0.81 -13.29
C VAL A 66 2.31 0.44 -12.89
N HIS A 67 1.57 1.54 -12.81
CA HIS A 67 2.05 2.76 -12.17
C HIS A 67 1.79 2.64 -10.67
N PHE A 68 2.70 1.99 -9.95
CA PHE A 68 2.53 1.65 -8.53
C PHE A 68 2.18 2.84 -7.63
N TYR A 69 2.69 4.04 -7.93
CA TYR A 69 2.36 5.26 -7.18
C TYR A 69 0.85 5.54 -7.11
N LYS A 70 0.05 5.08 -8.09
CA LYS A 70 -1.41 5.26 -8.10
C LYS A 70 -2.12 4.47 -6.99
N PHE A 71 -1.49 3.40 -6.50
CA PHE A 71 -2.05 2.51 -5.49
C PHE A 71 -1.45 2.74 -4.10
N GLU A 72 -0.52 3.68 -3.97
CA GLU A 72 0.21 3.89 -2.73
C GLU A 72 -0.69 4.41 -1.62
N ALA A 73 -1.60 5.34 -1.95
CA ALA A 73 -2.59 5.84 -1.00
C ALA A 73 -3.51 4.71 -0.48
N ASP A 74 -3.91 3.79 -1.36
CA ASP A 74 -4.73 2.63 -0.99
C ASP A 74 -3.94 1.69 -0.06
N ARG A 75 -2.66 1.43 -0.36
CA ARG A 75 -1.78 0.62 0.49
C ARG A 75 -1.67 1.19 1.90
N ILE A 76 -1.40 2.49 2.01
CA ILE A 76 -1.30 3.16 3.32
C ILE A 76 -2.65 3.16 4.04
N THR A 77 -3.74 3.36 3.29
CA THR A 77 -5.12 3.30 3.82
C THR A 77 -5.43 1.94 4.46
N GLU A 78 -4.95 0.84 3.90
CA GLU A 78 -5.11 -0.50 4.51
C GLU A 78 -4.43 -0.60 5.88
N TYR A 79 -3.19 -0.10 6.01
CA TYR A 79 -2.52 -0.05 7.31
C TYR A 79 -3.29 0.85 8.30
N LEU A 80 -3.70 2.04 7.89
CA LEU A 80 -4.45 2.95 8.75
C LEU A 80 -5.77 2.34 9.24
N ASN A 81 -6.47 1.61 8.38
CA ASN A 81 -7.70 0.91 8.76
C ASN A 81 -7.43 -0.22 9.76
N SER A 82 -6.33 -0.96 9.61
CA SER A 82 -5.92 -1.98 10.59
C SER A 82 -5.67 -1.36 11.96
N ILE A 83 -5.01 -0.19 12.02
CA ILE A 83 -4.82 0.59 13.25
C ILE A 83 -6.16 1.07 13.82
N ILE A 84 -7.02 1.67 13.00
CA ILE A 84 -8.31 2.23 13.46
C ILE A 84 -9.20 1.13 14.04
N ASN A 85 -9.20 -0.05 13.42
CA ASN A 85 -10.05 -1.18 13.82
C ASN A 85 -9.41 -2.04 14.93
N ARG A 86 -8.12 -1.83 15.23
CA ARG A 86 -7.33 -2.66 16.15
C ARG A 86 -7.48 -4.15 15.83
N ASP A 87 -7.31 -4.50 14.55
CA ASP A 87 -7.34 -5.90 14.12
C ASP A 87 -6.03 -6.64 14.42
N GLU A 88 -5.94 -7.92 14.05
CA GLU A 88 -4.77 -8.77 14.32
C GLU A 88 -3.47 -8.21 13.69
N GLY A 89 -3.57 -7.44 12.61
CA GLY A 89 -2.42 -6.85 11.92
C GLY A 89 -2.02 -5.47 12.45
N CYS A 90 -2.72 -4.92 13.44
CA CYS A 90 -2.52 -3.52 13.82
C CYS A 90 -1.12 -3.23 14.38
N GLY A 91 -0.48 -4.20 15.05
CA GLY A 91 0.91 -4.06 15.52
C GLY A 91 1.88 -3.87 14.35
N ASP A 92 1.78 -4.73 13.33
CA ASP A 92 2.59 -4.64 12.12
C ASP A 92 2.30 -3.34 11.36
N ALA A 93 1.02 -2.95 11.26
CA ALA A 93 0.64 -1.70 10.62
C ALA A 93 1.23 -0.46 11.33
N ILE A 94 1.26 -0.44 12.67
CA ILE A 94 1.88 0.64 13.45
C ILE A 94 3.39 0.67 13.23
N HIS A 95 4.04 -0.50 13.23
CA HIS A 95 5.46 -0.62 12.97
C HIS A 95 5.80 -0.13 11.55
N GLU A 96 4.97 -0.45 10.56
CA GLU A 96 5.15 -0.01 9.18
C GLU A 96 5.11 1.53 9.04
N MET A 97 4.32 2.23 9.87
CA MET A 97 4.30 3.70 9.86
C MET A 97 5.67 4.31 10.16
N TYR A 98 6.50 3.63 10.97
CA TYR A 98 7.88 4.06 11.23
C TYR A 98 8.76 3.90 10.00
N HIS A 99 8.71 2.73 9.33
CA HIS A 99 9.49 2.49 8.11
C HIS A 99 9.12 3.49 7.01
N LEU A 100 7.82 3.68 6.76
CA LEU A 100 7.35 4.64 5.76
C LEU A 100 7.77 6.08 6.08
N TYR A 101 7.75 6.49 7.36
CA TYR A 101 8.25 7.81 7.76
C TYR A 101 9.77 7.97 7.51
N HIS A 102 10.55 6.91 7.76
CA HIS A 102 11.97 6.86 7.46
C HIS A 102 12.24 6.91 5.96
N ASP A 103 11.37 6.29 5.19
CA ASP A 103 11.25 6.34 3.74
C ASP A 103 10.63 7.67 3.25
N ASN A 104 10.82 8.75 4.01
CA ASN A 104 10.47 10.12 3.62
C ASN A 104 8.96 10.43 3.50
N TYR A 105 8.04 9.55 3.92
CA TYR A 105 6.62 9.90 4.05
C TYR A 105 6.39 10.73 5.32
N LYS A 106 6.80 12.00 5.27
CA LYS A 106 6.78 12.91 6.43
C LYS A 106 5.38 13.22 6.96
N PHE A 107 4.34 13.03 6.15
CA PHE A 107 2.97 13.11 6.64
C PHE A 107 2.59 12.01 7.64
N LEU A 108 3.42 10.97 7.79
CA LEU A 108 3.28 9.90 8.78
C LEU A 108 4.07 10.16 10.08
N GLU A 109 4.73 11.31 10.25
CA GLU A 109 5.62 11.58 11.38
C GLU A 109 5.01 11.25 12.75
N ARG A 110 3.82 11.77 13.08
CA ARG A 110 3.14 11.44 14.34
C ARG A 110 2.95 9.94 14.53
N LEU A 111 2.53 9.22 13.48
CA LEU A 111 2.28 7.79 13.56
C LEU A 111 3.59 7.00 13.73
N GLY A 112 4.58 7.29 12.91
CA GLY A 112 5.88 6.62 12.92
C GLY A 112 6.68 6.92 14.19
N MET A 113 6.72 8.18 14.64
CA MET A 113 7.61 8.60 15.73
C MET A 113 6.96 8.57 17.12
N ALA A 114 5.64 8.74 17.25
CA ALA A 114 4.99 8.61 18.56
C ALA A 114 4.63 7.16 18.91
N TYR A 115 4.37 6.32 17.91
CA TYR A 115 3.90 4.95 18.09
C TYR A 115 4.81 3.91 17.42
N GLY A 116 5.08 4.04 16.12
CA GLY A 116 5.85 3.05 15.35
C GLY A 116 7.24 2.77 15.91
N VAL A 117 7.98 3.81 16.31
CA VAL A 117 9.32 3.67 16.91
C VAL A 117 9.31 2.87 18.22
N ARG A 118 8.20 2.91 18.98
CA ARG A 118 8.08 2.09 20.20
C ARG A 118 7.96 0.60 19.86
N LEU A 119 7.75 0.23 18.60
CA LEU A 119 7.73 -1.15 18.13
C LEU A 119 9.02 -1.56 17.40
N THR A 120 9.99 -0.66 17.21
CA THR A 120 11.24 -0.98 16.47
C THR A 120 12.26 -1.72 17.31
N ASP A 121 12.25 -1.51 18.63
CA ASP A 121 13.15 -2.20 19.56
C ASP A 121 12.79 -3.69 19.76
N TYR A 122 11.70 -4.13 19.14
CA TYR A 122 11.03 -5.40 19.44
C TYR A 122 11.07 -6.41 18.29
N ASP A 123 12.05 -6.24 17.40
CA ASP A 123 12.29 -7.09 16.24
C ASP A 123 12.27 -8.59 16.62
N THR A 124 11.15 -9.25 16.30
CA THR A 124 10.94 -10.71 16.16
C THR A 124 10.67 -11.64 17.35
N SER A 125 10.49 -11.22 18.61
CA SER A 125 10.26 -12.22 19.71
C SER A 125 9.48 -11.78 20.95
N ILE A 126 8.63 -10.73 20.88
CA ILE A 126 7.75 -10.47 22.02
C ILE A 126 6.66 -11.55 22.09
N PRO A 127 6.44 -12.20 23.25
CA PRO A 127 5.19 -12.91 23.45
C PRO A 127 3.98 -11.95 23.35
N ASN A 128 2.86 -12.44 22.81
CA ASN A 128 1.71 -11.61 22.46
C ASN A 128 1.14 -10.76 23.62
N ASP A 129 1.39 -11.13 24.87
CA ASP A 129 0.96 -10.40 26.05
C ASP A 129 1.68 -9.05 26.20
N GLU A 130 3.00 -9.01 26.04
CA GLU A 130 3.77 -7.76 26.18
C GLU A 130 3.55 -6.80 24.99
N LEU A 131 3.24 -7.32 23.78
CA LEU A 131 2.79 -6.48 22.67
C LEU A 131 1.44 -5.82 22.97
N ASN A 132 0.50 -6.57 23.56
CA ASN A 132 -0.82 -6.03 23.91
C ASN A 132 -0.73 -4.92 24.96
N ASP A 133 0.16 -5.04 25.93
CA ASP A 133 0.40 -4.00 26.93
C ASP A 133 0.91 -2.70 26.27
N ILE A 134 1.85 -2.80 25.32
CA ILE A 134 2.34 -1.64 24.56
C ILE A 134 1.22 -1.02 23.72
N LEU A 135 0.42 -1.84 23.05
CA LEU A 135 -0.71 -1.35 22.25
C LEU A 135 -1.73 -0.64 23.14
N ASP A 136 -2.05 -1.16 24.32
CA ASP A 136 -3.01 -0.53 25.25
C ASP A 136 -2.59 0.89 25.68
N ASP A 137 -1.28 1.20 25.70
CA ASP A 137 -0.79 2.58 25.92
C ASP A 137 -1.09 3.53 24.75
N PHE A 138 -1.22 3.01 23.52
CA PHE A 138 -1.42 3.82 22.32
C PHE A 138 -2.90 4.18 22.11
N TYR A 139 -3.79 3.25 22.47
CA TYR A 139 -5.23 3.42 22.29
C TYR A 139 -5.84 4.18 23.47
N PRO A 140 -6.81 5.08 23.23
CA PRO A 140 -7.46 5.34 21.95
C PRO A 140 -6.82 6.47 21.12
N GLU A 141 -5.76 7.13 21.59
CA GLU A 141 -5.21 8.34 20.94
C GLU A 141 -4.78 8.08 19.49
N ILE A 142 -4.11 6.94 19.25
CA ILE A 142 -3.63 6.55 17.94
C ILE A 142 -4.74 6.51 16.88
N ILE A 143 -5.99 6.21 17.26
CA ILE A 143 -7.14 6.19 16.33
C ILE A 143 -7.37 7.58 15.75
N SER A 144 -7.28 8.64 16.56
CA SER A 144 -7.48 10.00 16.07
C SER A 144 -6.38 10.39 15.08
N ASN A 145 -5.14 10.01 15.36
CA ASN A 145 -4.01 10.31 14.49
C ASN A 145 -4.09 9.52 13.17
N ALA A 146 -4.46 8.24 13.22
CA ALA A 146 -4.69 7.44 12.02
C ALA A 146 -5.83 7.99 11.16
N LYS A 147 -6.94 8.44 11.78
CA LYS A 147 -8.05 9.07 11.07
C LYS A 147 -7.68 10.40 10.41
N ASN A 148 -6.80 11.20 11.03
CA ASN A 148 -6.33 12.44 10.42
C ASN A 148 -5.54 12.14 9.14
N VAL A 149 -4.61 11.18 9.20
CA VAL A 149 -3.85 10.74 8.02
C VAL A 149 -4.76 10.18 6.94
N LEU A 150 -5.72 9.32 7.32
CA LEU A 150 -6.70 8.77 6.39
C LEU A 150 -7.48 9.88 5.68
N GLY A 151 -7.95 10.89 6.42
CA GLY A 151 -8.61 12.05 5.84
C GLY A 151 -7.72 12.83 4.88
N TRP A 152 -6.42 12.97 5.16
CA TRP A 152 -5.49 13.63 4.22
C TRP A 152 -5.31 12.85 2.91
N LEU A 153 -5.34 11.51 2.95
CA LEU A 153 -5.30 10.67 1.77
C LEU A 153 -6.61 10.77 0.97
N GLU A 154 -7.76 10.60 1.64
CA GLU A 154 -9.09 10.62 1.02
C GLU A 154 -9.44 11.98 0.41
N GLU A 155 -9.00 13.08 1.04
CA GLU A 155 -9.21 14.44 0.54
C GLU A 155 -8.19 14.85 -0.54
N GLY A 156 -7.24 13.96 -0.90
CA GLY A 156 -6.22 14.23 -1.90
C GLY A 156 -5.22 15.31 -1.49
N LYS A 157 -4.97 15.46 -0.18
CA LYS A 157 -3.94 16.37 0.35
C LYS A 157 -2.55 15.77 0.24
N ILE A 158 -2.45 14.45 0.17
CA ILE A 158 -1.22 13.74 -0.15
C ILE A 158 -1.39 13.12 -1.53
N VAL A 159 -0.59 13.56 -2.50
CA VAL A 159 -0.70 13.12 -3.90
C VAL A 159 0.60 12.47 -4.34
N PHE A 160 0.60 11.15 -4.44
CA PHE A 160 1.76 10.39 -4.90
C PHE A 160 2.06 10.63 -6.39
N LYS A 161 3.34 10.73 -6.69
CA LYS A 161 3.95 10.95 -8.00
C LYS A 161 4.87 9.78 -8.34
N GLY A 162 5.46 9.83 -9.53
CA GLY A 162 6.35 8.78 -10.03
C GLY A 162 7.47 8.40 -9.05
N GLN A 163 8.02 7.21 -9.27
CA GLN A 163 9.11 6.68 -8.47
C GLN A 163 10.41 7.41 -8.79
N ASP A 164 11.20 7.79 -7.77
CA ASP A 164 12.61 8.11 -7.98
C ASP A 164 13.39 6.80 -8.06
N ASN A 165 14.33 6.71 -8.99
CA ASN A 165 14.90 5.46 -9.51
C ASN A 165 15.80 4.67 -8.53
N SER A 166 15.66 4.80 -7.21
CA SER A 166 16.59 4.16 -6.28
C SER A 166 16.02 3.33 -5.16
N ASP A 167 14.82 3.57 -4.62
CA ASP A 167 14.26 2.71 -3.55
C ASP A 167 12.73 2.85 -3.55
N SER A 168 12.04 1.95 -2.86
CA SER A 168 10.58 1.68 -2.86
C SER A 168 9.64 2.84 -2.44
N VAL A 169 10.11 4.07 -2.55
CA VAL A 169 9.48 5.30 -2.07
C VAL A 169 9.00 6.13 -3.26
N PHE A 170 7.73 6.54 -3.22
CA PHE A 170 7.19 7.45 -4.22
C PHE A 170 7.37 8.90 -3.79
N GLU A 171 7.76 9.76 -4.72
CA GLU A 171 7.63 11.21 -4.49
C GLU A 171 6.14 11.54 -4.25
N TYR A 172 5.84 12.59 -3.49
CA TYR A 172 4.47 13.04 -3.32
C TYR A 172 4.41 14.56 -3.12
N ASP A 173 3.28 15.16 -3.49
CA ASP A 173 2.94 16.52 -3.09
C ASP A 173 2.20 16.49 -1.75
N ASP A 174 2.66 17.31 -0.81
CA ASP A 174 1.98 17.59 0.45
C ASP A 174 1.23 18.93 0.33
N LEU A 175 -0.09 18.83 0.17
CA LEU A 175 -1.02 19.95 0.02
C LEU A 175 -1.77 20.26 1.33
N ARG A 176 -1.36 19.66 2.45
CA ARG A 176 -1.89 19.98 3.77
C ARG A 176 -1.60 21.44 4.12
N SER A 177 -2.53 22.06 4.83
CA SER A 177 -2.30 23.39 5.41
C SER A 177 -1.23 23.35 6.51
N GLU A 178 -0.64 24.49 6.83
CA GLU A 178 0.35 24.57 7.93
C GLU A 178 -0.20 24.03 9.26
N ALA A 179 -1.49 24.26 9.55
CA ALA A 179 -2.13 23.76 10.75
C ALA A 179 -2.21 22.23 10.78
N GLU A 180 -2.47 21.60 9.64
CA GLU A 180 -2.54 20.14 9.50
C GLU A 180 -1.15 19.51 9.53
N ILE A 181 -0.16 20.17 8.93
CA ILE A 181 1.25 19.75 9.06
C ILE A 181 1.64 19.75 10.54
N LEU A 182 1.37 20.84 11.27
CA LEU A 182 1.66 20.93 12.71
C LEU A 182 0.89 19.89 13.53
N GLN A 183 -0.34 19.56 13.14
CA GLN A 183 -1.12 18.48 13.76
C GLN A 183 -0.49 17.10 13.56
N GLY A 184 0.20 16.89 12.44
CA GLY A 184 0.83 15.63 12.07
C GLY A 184 2.25 15.42 12.59
N ASN A 185 2.82 16.37 13.32
CA ASN A 185 4.17 16.27 13.89
C ASN A 185 4.14 15.57 15.26
N ALA A 186 5.22 14.86 15.61
CA ALA A 186 5.32 14.09 16.85
C ALA A 186 5.62 14.96 18.07
#